data_AF-A0A3N1NNH1-F1
#
_entry.id   AF-A0A3N1NNH1-F1
#
_cell.length_a   1.000
_cell.length_b   1.000
_cell.length_c   1.000
_cell.angle_alpha   90.00
_cell.angle_beta   90.00
_cell.angle_gamma   90.00
#
_symmetry.space_group_name_H-M   'P 1'
#
loop_
_entity.id
_entity.type
_entity.pdbx_description
1 polymer ?
#
loop_
_entity_poly.entity_id
_entity_poly.type
_entity_poly.pdbx_seq_one_letter_code
_entity_poly.pdbx_strand_id
1 'polypeptide(L)'
;MSRRPLHLRPGRIAVVTGIVVAAALVTPTAVPSTASWSDREWAHGAVGTSSFDCGADADYTSTASSRFLGGSIAGIDLDDVATVRGVDVAKTGAAPASVEPATAPELGTGGRPFTQAFGNPLDVGLLGDVAGIDLTGLGLGLPAGSAGAVNQVATASGTGDAVAASGLVADSGGVLVTPTTPSGDLPDPASITLDRALPGIADVTDVGLDVGAVGASAQLAGCDAISDDVWGAVVQRTLATNLRAAVQQVAADSGPAGLERDYGIASLDLRVDSPLVGALVTAVNDTVVQLDAAVDALGGQDGVLARTINQGVLGVLGGLTGSLGLGTIGGTVEITGPDLAGAVAPLLAEPVQDAGGTLSLDLSAGSVRVDLAHLLGDDEQGLNDLPPNHEVVLDAVTLGALADRLGQVVDAWAGKITTALTTALGSLHVRIALAADLSAPLVLGIRVKIATLSIGVDTGVAALMAGQTKLSVGVALLGLDLGGLLGVVTGLATSLVNPLTQAVAGTLTTRLFALVGTLGTTLTTTIGGPVVRALGTVLARLPGVLSLRVNVQRDLAAAPTPAGRATTGQYTQTALRLSIADALVPGGLARVDLASAVVGPNSVSLVGTVRPRDR
;
A
#
# COMPACT_ATOMS: atom_id res chain seq x y z
N MET A 1 23.58 -24.51 58.53
CA MET A 1 24.95 -25.04 58.32
C MET A 1 25.34 -24.71 56.88
N SER A 2 26.16 -23.68 56.66
CA SER A 2 27.63 -23.75 56.45
C SER A 2 27.98 -24.29 55.06
N ARG A 3 28.87 -23.76 54.22
CA ARG A 3 29.75 -22.56 54.14
C ARG A 3 30.27 -22.57 52.67
N ARG A 4 30.65 -21.40 52.16
CA ARG A 4 31.53 -21.13 50.98
C ARG A 4 32.79 -22.06 50.91
N PRO A 5 33.56 -22.20 49.78
CA PRO A 5 34.05 -21.08 48.95
C PRO A 5 34.60 -21.28 47.49
N LEU A 6 34.90 -20.12 46.85
CA LEU A 6 36.07 -19.68 46.04
C LEU A 6 36.38 -20.18 44.59
N HIS A 7 36.39 -19.18 43.67
CA HIS A 7 37.42 -18.85 42.63
C HIS A 7 37.65 -19.79 41.42
N LEU A 8 37.94 -19.35 40.18
CA LEU A 8 38.49 -18.10 39.59
C LEU A 8 38.23 -18.07 38.06
N ARG A 9 38.32 -16.86 37.46
CA ARG A 9 38.17 -16.48 36.03
C ARG A 9 39.34 -16.95 35.13
N PRO A 10 39.22 -16.81 33.78
CA PRO A 10 39.66 -15.57 33.07
C PRO A 10 38.59 -15.10 32.06
N GLY A 11 38.45 -13.86 31.60
CA GLY A 11 39.37 -12.72 31.47
C GLY A 11 39.24 -12.18 30.04
N ARG A 12 38.30 -11.26 29.78
CA ARG A 12 38.35 -10.36 28.62
C ARG A 12 37.99 -8.94 29.05
N ILE A 13 38.84 -8.05 28.60
CA ILE A 13 39.07 -6.67 29.02
C ILE A 13 38.17 -5.78 28.18
N ALA A 14 37.26 -5.05 28.82
CA ALA A 14 36.68 -3.84 28.25
C ALA A 14 37.43 -2.67 28.88
N VAL A 15 38.25 -1.99 28.08
CA VAL A 15 38.88 -0.73 28.45
C VAL A 15 37.78 0.32 28.48
N VAL A 16 37.22 0.57 29.66
CA VAL A 16 36.42 1.77 29.94
C VAL A 16 37.42 2.86 30.32
N THR A 17 37.80 3.69 29.36
CA THR A 17 38.52 4.93 29.65
C THR A 17 37.50 5.94 30.16
N GLY A 18 37.18 5.86 31.44
CA GLY A 18 36.46 6.91 32.14
C GLY A 18 37.37 8.14 32.25
N ILE A 19 37.09 9.18 31.47
CA ILE A 19 37.67 10.50 31.74
C ILE A 19 36.87 11.07 32.91
N VAL A 20 37.43 10.91 34.11
CA VAL A 20 37.08 11.75 35.26
C VAL A 20 37.66 13.14 34.95
N VAL A 21 36.83 14.06 34.46
CA VAL A 21 37.20 15.48 34.48
C VAL A 21 37.10 15.92 35.93
N ALA A 22 38.26 15.99 36.59
CA ALA A 22 38.38 16.69 37.85
C ALA A 22 37.96 18.14 37.64
N ALA A 23 36.86 18.55 38.28
CA ALA A 23 36.50 19.95 38.43
C ALA A 23 37.57 20.63 39.30
N ALA A 24 38.68 21.01 38.68
CA ALA A 24 39.56 22.02 39.26
C ALA A 24 38.75 23.32 39.26
N LEU A 25 38.35 23.78 40.45
CA LEU A 25 37.97 25.17 40.66
C LEU A 25 39.17 26.04 40.31
N VAL A 26 39.30 26.38 39.03
CA VAL A 26 40.11 27.51 38.58
C VAL A 26 39.20 28.70 38.75
N THR A 27 39.26 29.33 39.93
CA THR A 27 38.83 30.73 40.05
C THR A 27 39.59 31.50 38.98
N PRO A 28 38.92 32.21 38.04
CA PRO A 28 39.64 33.01 37.07
C PRO A 28 40.36 34.13 37.84
N THR A 29 41.66 33.95 38.06
CA THR A 29 42.53 35.09 38.36
C THR A 29 42.58 35.88 37.06
N ALA A 30 41.88 37.01 37.05
CA ALA A 30 41.98 37.99 35.98
C ALA A 30 43.46 38.34 35.81
N VAL A 31 44.10 37.82 34.76
CA VAL A 31 45.40 38.30 34.32
C VAL A 31 45.09 39.60 33.56
N PRO A 32 45.50 40.78 34.05
CA PRO A 32 45.26 42.02 33.33
C PRO A 32 45.98 41.93 31.99
N SER A 33 45.24 42.08 30.89
CA SER A 33 45.87 42.32 29.60
C SER A 33 46.54 43.69 29.65
N THR A 34 47.71 43.84 29.05
CA THR A 34 48.45 45.10 28.96
C THR A 34 47.86 46.07 27.92
N ALA A 35 46.56 45.98 27.65
CA ALA A 35 45.80 47.01 26.97
C ALA A 35 45.07 47.86 28.03
N SER A 36 45.83 48.54 28.88
CA SER A 36 45.25 49.54 29.78
C SER A 36 44.87 50.77 28.96
N TRP A 37 43.59 50.93 28.66
CA TRP A 37 43.02 52.24 28.33
C TRP A 37 42.96 53.03 29.63
N SER A 38 43.96 53.87 29.89
CA SER A 38 43.99 54.76 31.04
C SER A 38 43.40 56.11 30.69
N ASP A 39 42.19 56.14 30.13
CA ASP A 39 41.42 57.37 29.99
C ASP A 39 40.29 57.33 31.02
N ARG A 40 40.31 58.30 31.95
CA ARG A 40 39.28 58.49 32.98
C ARG A 40 38.02 59.16 32.40
N GLU A 41 37.47 58.63 31.32
CA GLU A 41 36.07 58.88 30.97
C GLU A 41 35.26 57.65 31.35
N TRP A 42 34.72 57.68 32.56
CA TRP A 42 33.69 56.75 32.99
C TRP A 42 32.39 57.09 32.24
N ALA A 43 32.26 56.58 31.02
CA ALA A 43 30.95 56.44 30.41
C ALA A 43 30.25 55.26 31.11
N HIS A 44 29.33 55.57 32.04
CA HIS A 44 28.27 54.63 32.39
C HIS A 44 27.29 54.55 31.21
N GLY A 45 27.71 53.94 30.12
CA GLY A 45 26.79 53.35 29.16
C GLY A 45 26.56 51.92 29.60
N ALA A 46 25.32 51.50 29.76
CA ALA A 46 25.04 50.07 29.80
C ALA A 46 25.63 49.49 28.51
N VAL A 47 26.66 48.64 28.60
CA VAL A 47 26.94 47.67 27.55
C VAL A 47 25.81 46.66 27.66
N GLY A 48 24.64 47.08 27.19
CA GLY A 48 23.42 46.30 27.30
C GLY A 48 23.52 45.18 26.28
N THR A 49 23.71 43.96 26.76
CA THR A 49 23.22 42.75 26.09
C THR A 49 21.67 42.68 26.13
N SER A 50 20.99 43.81 26.40
CA SER A 50 19.60 43.92 26.84
C SER A 50 18.72 44.59 25.79
N SER A 51 19.00 44.41 24.50
CA SER A 51 18.11 44.92 23.45
C SER A 51 16.77 44.18 23.44
N PHE A 52 16.76 42.91 23.86
CA PHE A 52 15.58 42.09 24.11
C PHE A 52 15.93 40.89 25.03
N ASP A 53 14.93 40.30 25.70
CA ASP A 53 15.03 39.14 26.59
C ASP A 53 13.98 38.07 26.23
N CYS A 54 14.44 36.88 25.86
CA CYS A 54 13.56 35.80 25.39
C CYS A 54 12.62 35.31 26.49
N GLY A 55 11.34 35.19 26.15
CA GLY A 55 10.29 34.78 27.08
C GLY A 55 9.86 35.84 28.10
N ALA A 56 10.54 36.98 28.17
CA ALA A 56 10.18 38.11 29.04
C ALA A 56 9.67 39.31 28.24
N ASP A 57 10.28 39.60 27.09
CA ASP A 57 9.82 40.65 26.20
C ASP A 57 8.70 40.15 25.30
N ALA A 58 7.68 40.99 25.16
CA ALA A 58 6.44 40.66 24.47
C ALA A 58 6.16 41.67 23.36
N ASP A 59 7.16 42.29 22.75
CA ASP A 59 7.05 43.27 21.65
C ASP A 59 7.40 42.68 20.27
N TYR A 60 7.44 41.36 20.17
CA TYR A 60 7.68 40.66 18.92
C TYR A 60 6.46 40.76 18.01
N THR A 61 6.73 40.81 16.72
CA THR A 61 5.76 40.48 15.68
C THR A 61 6.09 39.10 15.15
N SER A 62 5.18 38.15 15.32
CA SER A 62 5.35 36.77 14.86
C SER A 62 4.26 36.41 13.86
N THR A 63 4.61 35.59 12.88
CA THR A 63 3.69 35.14 11.83
C THR A 63 3.75 33.62 11.68
N ALA A 64 2.58 33.01 11.48
CA ALA A 64 2.43 31.59 11.24
C ALA A 64 1.27 31.39 10.26
N SER A 65 1.42 30.43 9.34
CA SER A 65 0.35 30.06 8.43
C SER A 65 0.35 28.57 8.13
N SER A 66 -0.82 27.99 8.00
CA SER A 66 -0.99 26.58 7.65
C SER A 66 -2.01 26.42 6.55
N ARG A 67 -1.78 25.48 5.63
CA ARG A 67 -2.68 25.17 4.54
C ARG A 67 -2.59 23.69 4.20
N PHE A 68 -3.73 23.02 4.03
CA PHE A 68 -3.69 21.61 3.66
C PHE A 68 -3.53 21.38 2.15
N LEU A 69 -4.20 22.17 1.31
CA LEU A 69 -4.21 21.99 -0.14
C LEU A 69 -3.82 23.31 -0.81
N GLY A 70 -2.79 23.29 -1.66
CA GLY A 70 -2.35 24.46 -2.43
C GLY A 70 -1.73 24.08 -3.77
N GLY A 71 -1.36 25.08 -4.56
CA GLY A 71 -0.77 24.89 -5.90
C GLY A 71 -1.72 25.26 -7.03
N SER A 72 -1.62 24.59 -8.18
CA SER A 72 -2.43 24.90 -9.35
C SER A 72 -2.91 23.65 -10.08
N ILE A 73 -4.12 23.69 -10.64
CA ILE A 73 -4.70 22.58 -11.41
C ILE A 73 -5.30 23.13 -12.69
N ALA A 74 -4.88 22.62 -13.85
CA ALA A 74 -5.38 23.03 -15.16
C ALA A 74 -5.32 24.57 -15.37
N GLY A 75 -4.31 25.22 -14.81
CA GLY A 75 -4.11 26.68 -14.89
C GLY A 75 -4.94 27.51 -13.89
N ILE A 76 -5.75 26.86 -13.03
CA ILE A 76 -6.42 27.51 -11.90
C ILE A 76 -5.47 27.48 -10.71
N ASP A 77 -5.22 28.64 -10.11
CA ASP A 77 -4.51 28.74 -8.84
C ASP A 77 -5.48 28.37 -7.71
N LEU A 78 -5.10 27.41 -6.87
CA LEU A 78 -5.89 26.99 -5.73
C LEU A 78 -5.97 28.10 -4.67
N ASP A 79 -5.04 29.05 -4.68
CA ASP A 79 -5.05 30.19 -3.75
C ASP A 79 -6.23 31.15 -3.99
N ASP A 80 -6.78 31.15 -5.20
CA ASP A 80 -7.97 31.91 -5.57
C ASP A 80 -9.28 31.22 -5.14
N VAL A 81 -9.21 29.94 -4.75
CA VAL A 81 -10.37 29.15 -4.32
C VAL A 81 -10.57 29.33 -2.81
N ALA A 82 -11.60 30.09 -2.43
CA ALA A 82 -11.88 30.39 -1.01
C ALA A 82 -12.03 29.13 -0.13
N THR A 83 -12.54 28.04 -0.69
CA THR A 83 -12.77 26.77 0.02
C THR A 83 -11.48 26.10 0.49
N VAL A 84 -10.36 26.25 -0.23
CA VAL A 84 -9.06 25.61 0.13
C VAL A 84 -8.13 26.55 0.90
N ARG A 85 -8.61 27.75 1.23
CA ARG A 85 -7.80 28.77 1.89
C ARG A 85 -7.30 28.28 3.26
N GLY A 86 -6.06 28.64 3.53
CA GLY A 86 -5.33 28.40 4.77
C GLY A 86 -5.92 29.04 6.01
N VAL A 87 -5.16 29.02 7.09
CA VAL A 87 -5.23 30.04 8.15
C VAL A 87 -3.89 30.74 8.26
N ASP A 88 -3.91 32.06 8.26
CA ASP A 88 -2.78 32.96 8.45
C ASP A 88 -2.97 33.74 9.75
N VAL A 89 -1.97 33.75 10.63
CA VAL A 89 -2.02 34.43 11.93
C VAL A 89 -0.78 35.29 12.09
N ALA A 90 -0.99 36.57 12.37
CA ALA A 90 0.05 37.51 12.73
C ALA A 90 -0.25 38.12 14.10
N LYS A 91 0.73 38.10 15.01
CA LYS A 91 0.57 38.69 16.35
C LYS A 91 1.71 39.64 16.65
N THR A 92 1.36 40.87 17.00
CA THR A 92 2.30 41.88 17.48
C THR A 92 2.01 42.20 18.92
N GLY A 93 2.99 42.01 19.78
CA GLY A 93 2.85 42.59 21.11
C GLY A 93 1.81 41.90 21.99
N ALA A 94 1.21 42.72 22.85
CA ALA A 94 -0.05 42.44 23.52
C ALA A 94 -1.30 42.71 22.64
N ALA A 95 -1.14 43.18 21.40
CA ALA A 95 -2.29 43.48 20.55
C ALA A 95 -3.03 42.19 20.13
N PRO A 96 -4.33 42.26 19.82
CA PRO A 96 -5.04 41.14 19.21
C PRO A 96 -4.35 40.68 17.92
N ALA A 97 -4.32 39.37 17.69
CA ALA A 97 -3.80 38.80 16.46
C ALA A 97 -4.67 39.23 15.26
N SER A 98 -4.00 39.48 14.13
CA SER A 98 -4.63 39.54 12.82
C SER A 98 -4.74 38.13 12.28
N VAL A 99 -5.93 37.72 11.85
CA VAL A 99 -6.20 36.38 11.31
C VAL A 99 -6.90 36.49 9.95
N GLU A 100 -6.48 35.65 9.01
CA GLU A 100 -7.14 35.46 7.71
C GLU A 100 -7.37 33.96 7.45
N PRO A 101 -8.59 33.53 7.03
CA PRO A 101 -9.80 34.33 6.92
C PRO A 101 -10.27 34.84 8.28
N ALA A 102 -10.85 36.05 8.31
CA ALA A 102 -11.39 36.64 9.54
C ALA A 102 -12.48 35.78 10.23
N THR A 103 -13.02 34.79 9.53
CA THR A 103 -14.00 33.82 10.04
C THR A 103 -13.36 32.62 10.75
N ALA A 104 -12.03 32.49 10.75
CA ALA A 104 -11.34 31.40 11.42
C ALA A 104 -11.57 31.45 12.94
N PRO A 105 -12.12 30.40 13.57
CA PRO A 105 -12.32 30.36 15.01
C PRO A 105 -10.99 30.43 15.79
N GLU A 106 -10.97 31.23 16.85
CA GLU A 106 -9.87 31.23 17.83
C GLU A 106 -9.90 29.92 18.64
N LEU A 107 -8.73 29.29 18.76
CA LEU A 107 -8.48 28.12 19.57
C LEU A 107 -7.95 28.57 20.94
N GLY A 108 -8.23 27.81 21.99
CA GLY A 108 -7.83 28.15 23.34
C GLY A 108 -6.31 28.36 23.48
N THR A 109 -5.89 29.35 24.27
CA THR A 109 -4.48 29.77 24.41
C THR A 109 -3.66 28.90 25.38
N GLY A 110 -4.26 27.84 25.94
CA GLY A 110 -3.63 26.98 26.95
C GLY A 110 -3.16 27.73 28.21
N GLY A 111 -3.68 28.94 28.45
CA GLY A 111 -3.27 29.81 29.56
C GLY A 111 -1.96 30.58 29.31
N ARG A 112 -1.41 30.57 28.09
CA ARG A 112 -0.20 31.33 27.74
C ARG A 112 -0.53 32.79 27.44
N PRO A 113 0.05 33.76 28.17
CA PRO A 113 -0.16 35.19 27.88
C PRO A 113 0.50 35.54 26.54
N PHE A 114 -0.11 36.47 25.80
CA PHE A 114 0.39 36.95 24.51
C PHE A 114 0.51 35.88 23.42
N THR A 115 -0.17 34.73 23.55
CA THR A 115 -0.28 33.71 22.49
C THR A 115 -1.72 33.62 22.02
N GLN A 116 -1.93 33.53 20.71
CA GLN A 116 -3.25 33.25 20.13
C GLN A 116 -3.13 32.22 19.01
N ALA A 117 -4.09 31.31 18.95
CA ALA A 117 -4.14 30.21 18.01
C ALA A 117 -5.47 30.25 17.26
N PHE A 118 -5.46 29.89 15.99
CA PHE A 118 -6.65 29.87 15.15
C PHE A 118 -6.67 28.60 14.30
N GLY A 119 -7.88 28.12 14.00
CA GLY A 119 -8.09 26.96 13.13
C GLY A 119 -8.97 27.31 11.93
N ASN A 120 -8.73 26.69 10.78
CA ASN A 120 -9.62 26.76 9.63
C ASN A 120 -9.80 25.35 9.02
N PRO A 121 -10.81 24.57 9.45
CA PRO A 121 -11.02 23.23 8.94
C PRO A 121 -11.44 23.26 7.47
N LEU A 122 -10.88 22.37 6.66
CA LEU A 122 -11.26 22.24 5.24
C LEU A 122 -12.53 21.41 5.10
N ASP A 123 -13.54 21.96 4.43
CA ASP A 123 -14.73 21.21 4.02
C ASP A 123 -14.49 20.54 2.65
N VAL A 124 -14.19 19.25 2.69
CA VAL A 124 -13.91 18.42 1.51
C VAL A 124 -15.14 18.18 0.63
N GLY A 125 -16.35 18.32 1.17
CA GLY A 125 -17.61 18.12 0.42
C GLY A 125 -17.87 19.19 -0.64
N LEU A 126 -17.18 20.33 -0.55
CA LEU A 126 -17.28 21.45 -1.49
C LEU A 126 -16.23 21.41 -2.62
N LEU A 127 -15.33 20.42 -2.62
CA LEU A 127 -14.22 20.30 -3.58
C LEU A 127 -14.53 19.37 -4.76
N GLY A 128 -15.66 18.66 -4.74
CA GLY A 128 -16.02 17.61 -5.71
C GLY A 128 -16.13 18.02 -7.18
N ASP A 129 -15.96 19.30 -7.51
CA ASP A 129 -16.03 19.83 -8.88
C ASP A 129 -14.69 20.40 -9.40
N VAL A 130 -13.62 20.41 -8.59
CA VAL A 130 -12.35 21.04 -8.99
C VAL A 130 -11.46 20.04 -9.76
N ALA A 131 -11.62 20.04 -11.08
CA ALA A 131 -10.58 19.71 -12.06
C ALA A 131 -9.85 18.34 -11.93
N GLY A 132 -10.54 17.28 -11.54
CA GLY A 132 -10.03 15.89 -11.60
C GLY A 132 -9.31 15.39 -10.34
N ILE A 133 -9.35 16.15 -9.26
CA ILE A 133 -8.97 15.66 -7.93
C ILE A 133 -10.25 15.26 -7.22
N ASP A 134 -10.39 13.96 -6.93
CA ASP A 134 -11.50 13.44 -6.17
C ASP A 134 -11.10 13.27 -4.70
N LEU A 135 -11.42 14.29 -3.92
CA LEU A 135 -11.26 14.31 -2.47
C LEU A 135 -12.46 13.71 -1.74
N THR A 136 -13.44 13.13 -2.44
CA THR A 136 -14.59 12.47 -1.79
C THR A 136 -14.18 11.21 -1.04
N GLY A 137 -13.02 10.60 -1.38
CA GLY A 137 -12.37 9.58 -0.56
C GLY A 137 -11.90 10.11 0.81
N LEU A 138 -11.52 11.40 0.89
CA LEU A 138 -11.32 12.10 2.18
C LEU A 138 -12.65 12.49 2.85
N GLY A 139 -13.78 12.26 2.16
CA GLY A 139 -15.13 12.41 2.64
C GLY A 139 -15.40 11.37 3.71
N LEU A 140 -15.02 11.76 4.92
CA LEU A 140 -15.24 11.05 6.16
C LEU A 140 -16.47 10.12 6.12
N GLY A 141 -16.23 8.85 6.41
CA GLY A 141 -17.21 7.99 7.10
C GLY A 141 -17.58 8.51 8.50
N LEU A 142 -17.35 9.80 8.79
CA LEU A 142 -17.84 10.45 9.99
C LEU A 142 -19.29 10.88 9.74
N PRO A 143 -20.17 10.69 10.75
CA PRO A 143 -21.58 11.04 10.64
C PRO A 143 -21.77 12.49 10.16
N ALA A 144 -22.75 12.69 9.29
CA ALA A 144 -23.11 13.99 8.74
C ALA A 144 -23.15 15.06 9.84
N GLY A 145 -22.25 16.05 9.75
CA GLY A 145 -22.07 17.10 10.78
C GLY A 145 -20.63 17.29 11.26
N SER A 146 -19.68 16.42 10.88
CA SER A 146 -18.26 16.55 11.22
C SER A 146 -17.50 17.48 10.26
N ALA A 147 -17.68 18.80 10.40
CA ALA A 147 -16.74 19.76 9.84
C ALA A 147 -15.39 19.64 10.60
N GLY A 148 -14.38 18.97 10.02
CA GLY A 148 -13.09 18.79 10.71
C GLY A 148 -12.18 17.63 10.25
N ALA A 149 -12.34 17.07 9.05
CA ALA A 149 -11.48 16.00 8.52
C ALA A 149 -10.01 16.43 8.39
N VAL A 150 -9.82 17.70 8.09
CA VAL A 150 -8.54 18.32 7.77
C VAL A 150 -8.48 19.58 8.62
N ASN A 151 -7.55 19.59 9.56
CA ASN A 151 -7.34 20.73 10.43
C ASN A 151 -6.12 21.50 9.96
N GLN A 152 -6.29 22.81 9.91
CA GLN A 152 -5.24 23.77 9.58
C GLN A 152 -5.18 24.71 10.78
N VAL A 153 -4.05 24.74 11.46
CA VAL A 153 -3.86 25.49 12.69
C VAL A 153 -2.61 26.34 12.60
N ALA A 154 -2.73 27.60 13.00
CA ALA A 154 -1.62 28.52 13.15
C ALA A 154 -1.69 29.20 14.52
N THR A 155 -0.53 29.32 15.16
CA THR A 155 -0.35 29.97 16.45
C THR A 155 0.79 30.97 16.34
N ALA A 156 0.55 32.20 16.79
CA ALA A 156 1.56 33.23 16.88
C ALA A 156 1.58 33.83 18.29
N SER A 157 2.78 34.12 18.78
CA SER A 157 3.01 34.73 20.08
C SER A 157 3.68 36.10 19.94
N GLY A 158 3.27 37.06 20.78
CA GLY A 158 3.94 38.34 20.94
C GLY A 158 5.33 38.24 21.59
N THR A 159 5.72 37.04 22.04
CA THR A 159 7.06 36.72 22.58
C THR A 159 8.05 36.18 21.53
N GLY A 160 7.62 36.05 20.28
CA GLY A 160 8.49 35.60 19.19
C GLY A 160 8.31 34.14 18.80
N ASP A 161 7.36 33.40 19.38
CA ASP A 161 7.06 32.02 18.98
C ASP A 161 6.03 31.97 17.85
N ALA A 162 6.26 31.11 16.87
CA ALA A 162 5.34 30.80 15.79
C ALA A 162 5.24 29.28 15.61
N VAL A 163 4.02 28.76 15.49
CA VAL A 163 3.76 27.33 15.23
C VAL A 163 2.67 27.22 14.17
N ALA A 164 2.89 26.39 13.17
CA ALA A 164 1.90 26.07 12.15
C ALA A 164 1.84 24.55 11.96
N ALA A 165 0.64 24.03 11.75
CA ALA A 165 0.42 22.63 11.42
C ALA A 165 -0.78 22.49 10.49
N SER A 166 -0.69 21.58 9.53
CA SER A 166 -1.83 21.16 8.72
C SER A 166 -1.79 19.67 8.50
N GLY A 167 -2.96 19.03 8.42
CA GLY A 167 -3.04 17.61 8.12
C GLY A 167 -4.42 17.01 8.29
N LEU A 168 -4.51 15.74 7.89
CA LEU A 168 -5.69 14.91 8.09
C LEU A 168 -5.82 14.49 9.56
N VAL A 169 -7.06 14.44 10.04
CA VAL A 169 -7.44 14.19 11.43
C VAL A 169 -7.85 12.72 11.55
N ALA A 170 -7.19 11.96 12.43
CA ALA A 170 -7.61 10.59 12.70
C ALA A 170 -8.97 10.56 13.42
N ASP A 171 -9.61 9.40 13.51
CA ASP A 171 -10.91 9.22 14.17
C ASP A 171 -10.95 9.63 15.66
N SER A 172 -9.78 9.86 16.26
CA SER A 172 -9.61 10.42 17.61
C SER A 172 -9.68 11.96 17.70
N GLY A 173 -9.84 12.67 16.57
CA GLY A 173 -9.95 14.12 16.53
C GLY A 173 -8.61 14.89 16.59
N GLY A 174 -7.47 14.19 16.57
CA GLY A 174 -6.14 14.80 16.54
C GLY A 174 -5.61 15.05 15.13
N VAL A 175 -4.86 16.14 14.92
CA VAL A 175 -4.00 16.31 13.73
C VAL A 175 -2.78 15.43 13.95
N LEU A 176 -2.72 14.25 13.33
CA LEU A 176 -1.66 13.29 13.60
C LEU A 176 -0.42 13.55 12.73
N VAL A 177 0.72 13.57 13.40
CA VAL A 177 2.07 13.51 12.82
C VAL A 177 2.87 12.44 13.59
N THR A 178 2.30 11.24 13.77
CA THR A 178 2.97 10.15 14.51
C THR A 178 3.10 8.87 13.68
N PRO A 179 4.23 8.14 13.79
CA PRO A 179 4.49 6.91 13.03
C PRO A 179 3.74 5.66 13.55
N THR A 180 2.83 5.80 14.52
CA THR A 180 2.24 4.66 15.26
C THR A 180 0.71 4.54 15.15
N THR A 181 0.09 5.25 14.20
CA THR A 181 -1.36 5.21 14.02
C THR A 181 -1.79 3.96 13.28
N PRO A 182 -2.70 3.13 13.82
CA PRO A 182 -3.26 2.00 13.08
C PRO A 182 -4.07 2.46 11.86
N SER A 183 -3.98 1.73 10.75
CA SER A 183 -4.65 2.08 9.49
C SER A 183 -6.18 2.10 9.55
N GLY A 184 -6.79 1.43 10.52
CA GLY A 184 -8.25 1.38 10.70
C GLY A 184 -8.87 2.62 11.38
N ASP A 185 -8.04 3.56 11.87
CA ASP A 185 -8.47 4.81 12.51
C ASP A 185 -8.24 6.04 11.60
N LEU A 186 -7.89 5.81 10.33
CA LEU A 186 -7.61 6.83 9.33
C LEU A 186 -8.77 6.91 8.32
N PRO A 187 -9.12 8.12 7.82
CA PRO A 187 -10.06 8.25 6.71
C PRO A 187 -9.55 7.52 5.47
N ASP A 188 -10.48 7.17 4.56
CA ASP A 188 -10.12 6.58 3.27
C ASP A 188 -9.15 7.51 2.51
N PRO A 189 -8.23 6.96 1.70
CA PRO A 189 -7.25 7.75 0.94
C PRO A 189 -7.90 8.77 -0.01
N ALA A 190 -7.24 9.92 -0.19
CA ALA A 190 -7.55 10.85 -1.28
C ALA A 190 -7.18 10.23 -2.62
N SER A 191 -7.97 10.44 -3.67
CA SER A 191 -7.64 9.92 -5.00
C SER A 191 -7.40 11.03 -6.02
N ILE A 192 -6.37 10.85 -6.85
CA ILE A 192 -5.99 11.79 -7.93
C ILE A 192 -5.95 11.01 -9.24
N THR A 193 -6.76 11.38 -10.23
CA THR A 193 -6.73 10.71 -11.53
C THR A 193 -5.60 11.25 -12.42
N LEU A 194 -4.92 10.35 -13.12
CA LEU A 194 -3.83 10.63 -14.03
C LEU A 194 -4.21 10.36 -15.50
N ASP A 195 -5.47 10.04 -15.77
CA ASP A 195 -6.06 9.70 -17.07
C ASP A 195 -5.68 10.70 -18.19
N ARG A 196 -5.77 12.00 -17.90
CA ARG A 196 -5.43 13.07 -18.86
C ARG A 196 -3.95 13.13 -19.18
N ALA A 197 -3.10 12.72 -18.24
CA ALA A 197 -1.65 12.77 -18.36
C ALA A 197 -1.08 11.46 -18.94
N LEU A 198 -1.83 10.35 -18.84
CA LEU A 198 -1.49 9.03 -19.37
C LEU A 198 -2.54 8.50 -20.38
N PRO A 199 -2.85 9.23 -21.47
CA PRO A 199 -3.90 8.82 -22.38
C PRO A 199 -3.51 7.60 -23.23
N GLY A 200 -4.51 6.78 -23.56
CA GLY A 200 -4.43 5.77 -24.61
C GLY A 200 -3.58 4.54 -24.27
N ILE A 201 -3.53 4.14 -23.00
CA ILE A 201 -2.96 2.85 -22.61
C ILE A 201 -4.03 1.78 -22.85
N ALA A 202 -3.72 0.80 -23.69
CA ALA A 202 -4.63 -0.30 -23.99
C ALA A 202 -4.93 -1.08 -22.70
N ASP A 203 -6.19 -1.52 -22.55
CA ASP A 203 -6.65 -2.34 -21.44
C ASP A 203 -6.53 -1.70 -20.05
N VAL A 204 -6.37 -0.38 -19.98
CA VAL A 204 -6.41 0.42 -18.75
C VAL A 204 -7.55 1.43 -18.86
N THR A 205 -8.43 1.46 -17.87
CA THR A 205 -9.57 2.39 -17.82
C THR A 205 -9.27 3.65 -17.04
N ASP A 206 -8.49 3.52 -15.96
CA ASP A 206 -8.07 4.64 -15.13
C ASP A 206 -6.70 4.35 -14.50
N VAL A 207 -5.94 5.41 -14.26
CA VAL A 207 -4.71 5.36 -13.46
C VAL A 207 -4.84 6.45 -12.42
N GLY A 208 -4.77 6.09 -11.15
CA GLY A 208 -4.91 7.01 -10.04
C GLY A 208 -3.73 6.91 -9.07
N LEU A 209 -3.54 7.97 -8.29
CA LEU A 209 -2.72 7.96 -7.11
C LEU A 209 -3.63 8.12 -5.90
N ASP A 210 -3.55 7.15 -4.99
CA ASP A 210 -4.26 7.18 -3.72
C ASP A 210 -3.27 7.63 -2.63
N VAL A 211 -3.61 8.69 -1.90
CA VAL A 211 -2.76 9.31 -0.87
C VAL A 211 -3.47 9.21 0.47
N GLY A 212 -2.87 8.53 1.44
CA GLY A 212 -3.41 8.40 2.78
C GLY A 212 -3.32 9.69 3.60
N ALA A 213 -3.36 9.57 4.93
CA ALA A 213 -3.21 10.72 5.81
C ALA A 213 -1.86 11.43 5.61
N VAL A 214 -1.89 12.75 5.41
CA VAL A 214 -0.70 13.60 5.24
C VAL A 214 -0.74 14.70 6.27
N GLY A 215 0.41 15.01 6.87
CA GLY A 215 0.56 16.07 7.86
C GLY A 215 1.93 16.73 7.80
N ALA A 216 1.96 18.03 8.09
CA ALA A 216 3.19 18.81 8.23
C ALA A 216 3.08 19.75 9.43
N SER A 217 4.20 19.95 10.12
CA SER A 217 4.32 20.97 11.16
C SER A 217 5.62 21.74 11.05
N ALA A 218 5.57 22.99 11.49
CA ALA A 218 6.74 23.85 11.62
C ALA A 218 6.59 24.69 12.88
N GLN A 219 7.68 24.83 13.63
CA GLN A 219 7.78 25.64 14.82
C GLN A 219 9.03 26.50 14.74
N LEU A 220 8.89 27.78 15.07
CA LEU A 220 9.97 28.75 15.16
C LEU A 220 9.93 29.44 16.52
N ALA A 221 10.94 29.15 17.35
CA ALA A 221 11.31 29.97 18.50
C ALA A 221 12.09 31.20 17.99
N GLY A 222 11.36 32.19 17.48
CA GLY A 222 11.93 33.34 16.78
C GLY A 222 12.80 34.22 17.67
N CYS A 223 12.57 34.23 18.98
CA CYS A 223 13.49 34.92 19.90
C CYS A 223 14.87 34.24 19.94
N ASP A 224 14.89 32.92 20.03
CA ASP A 224 16.15 32.15 20.04
C ASP A 224 16.88 32.31 18.70
N ALA A 225 16.14 32.25 17.59
CA ALA A 225 16.69 32.48 16.25
C ALA A 225 17.32 33.88 16.11
N ILE A 226 16.64 34.93 16.59
CA ILE A 226 17.14 36.31 16.56
C ILE A 226 18.32 36.48 17.53
N SER A 227 18.26 35.85 18.70
CA SER A 227 19.35 35.86 19.68
C SER A 227 20.62 35.24 19.11
N ASP A 228 20.52 34.11 18.41
CA ASP A 228 21.67 33.47 17.77
C ASP A 228 22.23 34.32 16.61
N ASP A 229 21.37 34.92 15.78
CA ASP A 229 21.84 35.80 14.69
C ASP A 229 22.58 37.05 15.23
N VAL A 230 21.99 37.73 16.22
CA VAL A 230 22.54 38.97 16.78
C VAL A 230 23.77 38.70 17.65
N TRP A 231 23.72 37.69 18.52
CA TRP A 231 24.74 37.43 19.54
C TRP A 231 25.67 36.26 19.19
N GLY A 232 25.16 35.20 18.56
CA GLY A 232 25.95 34.03 18.14
C GLY A 232 27.03 34.39 17.11
N ALA A 233 26.74 35.30 16.17
CA ALA A 233 27.73 35.83 15.24
C ALA A 233 28.88 36.60 15.92
N VAL A 234 28.64 37.19 17.09
CA VAL A 234 29.68 37.86 17.90
C VAL A 234 30.56 36.81 18.58
N VAL A 235 29.96 35.78 19.17
CA VAL A 235 30.67 34.65 19.80
C VAL A 235 31.57 33.94 18.78
N GLN A 236 31.06 33.63 17.58
CA GLN A 236 31.83 33.02 16.48
C GLN A 236 33.01 33.88 16.02
N ARG A 237 32.88 35.22 16.06
CA ARG A 237 33.98 36.14 15.74
C ARG A 237 35.08 36.17 16.81
N THR A 238 34.73 35.90 18.06
CA THR A 238 35.67 35.86 19.19
C THR A 238 36.30 34.48 19.46
N LEU A 239 35.75 33.41 18.87
CA LEU A 239 36.26 32.05 19.01
C LEU A 239 37.61 31.86 18.28
N ALA A 240 38.52 31.10 18.90
CA ALA A 240 39.77 30.68 18.27
C ALA A 240 39.50 29.85 17.01
N THR A 241 40.33 30.01 15.97
CA THR A 241 40.13 29.44 14.62
C THR A 241 39.78 27.95 14.61
N ASN A 242 40.40 27.14 15.47
CA ASN A 242 40.19 25.70 15.53
C ASN A 242 38.83 25.31 16.16
N LEU A 243 38.31 26.12 17.08
CA LEU A 243 36.98 25.90 17.66
C LEU A 243 35.88 26.42 16.74
N ARG A 244 36.18 27.48 15.97
CA ARG A 244 35.28 28.07 14.98
C ARG A 244 34.89 27.07 13.89
N ALA A 245 35.86 26.31 13.37
CA ALA A 245 35.59 25.28 12.36
C ALA A 245 34.68 24.16 12.89
N ALA A 246 34.91 23.71 14.12
CA ALA A 246 34.06 22.68 14.76
C ALA A 246 32.63 23.18 15.02
N VAL A 247 32.47 24.42 15.47
CA VAL A 247 31.15 25.04 15.70
C VAL A 247 30.40 25.28 14.38
N GLN A 248 31.09 25.70 13.33
CA GLN A 248 30.48 25.89 12.00
C GLN A 248 29.99 24.59 11.40
N GLN A 249 30.69 23.48 11.64
CA GLN A 249 30.27 22.17 11.16
C GLN A 249 29.01 21.68 11.89
N VAL A 250 28.94 21.83 13.22
CA VAL A 250 27.73 21.49 14.00
C VAL A 250 26.53 22.37 13.61
N ALA A 251 26.75 23.66 13.37
CA ALA A 251 25.69 24.60 12.96
C ALA A 251 25.16 24.32 11.53
N ALA A 252 26.01 23.83 10.62
CA ALA A 252 25.58 23.42 9.30
C ALA A 252 24.65 22.17 9.33
N ASP A 253 24.85 21.31 10.33
CA ASP A 253 24.11 20.06 10.48
C ASP A 253 22.75 20.23 11.20
N SER A 254 22.49 21.37 11.86
CA SER A 254 21.33 21.57 12.77
C SER A 254 20.30 22.62 12.33
N GLY A 255 20.48 23.26 11.17
CA GLY A 255 19.54 24.27 10.66
C GLY A 255 19.51 25.58 11.48
N PRO A 256 18.61 26.52 11.16
CA PRO A 256 18.42 27.74 11.94
C PRO A 256 18.06 27.43 13.40
N ALA A 257 18.70 28.13 14.35
CA ALA A 257 18.40 27.96 15.77
C ALA A 257 16.91 28.17 16.06
N GLY A 258 16.31 27.27 16.85
CA GLY A 258 14.90 27.35 17.23
C GLY A 258 13.89 26.97 16.14
N LEU A 259 14.33 26.42 14.99
CA LEU A 259 13.45 25.88 13.96
C LEU A 259 13.30 24.36 14.09
N GLU A 260 12.06 23.91 14.26
CA GLU A 260 11.68 22.48 14.22
C GLU A 260 10.67 22.26 13.09
N ARG A 261 10.82 21.17 12.34
CA ARG A 261 9.98 20.81 11.20
C ARG A 261 9.78 19.31 11.15
N ASP A 262 8.52 18.91 11.02
CA ASP A 262 8.14 17.50 10.90
C ASP A 262 7.15 17.31 9.75
N TYR A 263 7.14 16.12 9.17
CA TYR A 263 6.13 15.68 8.21
C TYR A 263 5.79 14.21 8.40
N GLY A 264 4.61 13.84 7.92
CA GLY A 264 4.12 12.46 7.93
C GLY A 264 3.22 12.19 6.74
N ILE A 265 3.38 11.01 6.16
CA ILE A 265 2.57 10.46 5.07
C ILE A 265 2.30 9.00 5.45
N ALA A 266 1.03 8.66 5.62
CA ALA A 266 0.61 7.36 6.13
C ALA A 266 0.64 6.26 5.05
N SER A 267 0.19 6.58 3.84
CA SER A 267 0.24 5.67 2.69
C SER A 267 0.32 6.42 1.38
N LEU A 268 0.82 5.74 0.36
CA LEU A 268 0.89 6.24 -1.00
C LEU A 268 0.82 5.06 -1.96
N ASP A 269 -0.26 5.00 -2.73
CA ASP A 269 -0.56 3.84 -3.59
C ASP A 269 -0.80 4.28 -5.03
N LEU A 270 -0.19 3.59 -5.98
CA LEU A 270 -0.56 3.69 -7.40
C LEU A 270 -1.68 2.70 -7.69
N ARG A 271 -2.82 3.22 -8.16
CA ARG A 271 -3.99 2.44 -8.58
C ARG A 271 -4.07 2.39 -10.10
N VAL A 272 -4.26 1.19 -10.66
CA VAL A 272 -4.47 0.97 -12.10
C VAL A 272 -5.71 0.13 -12.28
N ASP A 273 -6.76 0.73 -12.83
CA ASP A 273 -8.00 0.02 -13.13
C ASP A 273 -7.90 -0.63 -14.51
N SER A 274 -8.23 -1.92 -14.57
CA SER A 274 -8.19 -2.68 -15.81
C SER A 274 -9.36 -3.66 -15.90
N PRO A 275 -10.17 -3.61 -16.97
CA PRO A 275 -11.28 -4.57 -17.16
C PRO A 275 -10.78 -6.01 -17.30
N LEU A 276 -9.50 -6.22 -17.66
CA LEU A 276 -8.90 -7.54 -17.73
C LEU A 276 -8.80 -8.23 -16.37
N VAL A 277 -8.71 -7.47 -15.28
CA VAL A 277 -8.68 -8.04 -13.93
C VAL A 277 -10.03 -8.69 -13.60
N GLY A 278 -11.15 -8.04 -13.94
CA GLY A 278 -12.49 -8.65 -13.84
C GLY A 278 -12.70 -9.82 -14.81
N ALA A 279 -12.01 -9.82 -15.96
CA ALA A 279 -12.03 -10.94 -16.90
C ALA A 279 -11.39 -12.22 -16.32
N LEU A 280 -10.45 -12.11 -15.37
CA LEU A 280 -9.88 -13.27 -14.66
C LEU A 280 -10.96 -14.01 -13.87
N VAL A 281 -11.77 -13.28 -13.09
CA VAL A 281 -12.90 -13.85 -12.32
C VAL A 281 -13.94 -14.48 -13.25
N THR A 282 -14.27 -13.76 -14.33
CA THR A 282 -15.21 -14.25 -15.34
C THR A 282 -14.75 -15.57 -15.95
N ALA A 283 -13.46 -15.70 -16.32
CA ALA A 283 -12.91 -16.92 -16.89
C ALA A 283 -12.98 -18.12 -15.92
N VAL A 284 -12.76 -17.89 -14.62
CA VAL A 284 -12.91 -18.94 -13.59
C VAL A 284 -14.37 -19.37 -13.49
N ASN A 285 -15.30 -18.43 -13.35
CA ASN A 285 -16.73 -18.72 -13.21
C ASN A 285 -17.28 -19.47 -14.44
N ASP A 286 -16.93 -19.03 -15.65
CA ASP A 286 -17.33 -19.71 -16.90
C ASP A 286 -16.79 -21.15 -16.95
N THR A 287 -15.56 -21.37 -16.46
CA THR A 287 -14.99 -22.72 -16.41
C THR A 287 -15.69 -23.60 -15.39
N VAL A 288 -16.05 -23.07 -14.22
CA VAL A 288 -16.85 -23.80 -13.21
C VAL A 288 -18.18 -24.24 -13.82
N VAL A 289 -18.90 -23.34 -14.48
CA VAL A 289 -20.16 -23.67 -15.18
C VAL A 289 -19.96 -24.75 -16.25
N GLN A 290 -18.87 -24.66 -17.02
CA GLN A 290 -18.53 -25.69 -18.03
C GLN A 290 -18.19 -27.04 -17.39
N LEU A 291 -17.51 -27.05 -16.24
CA LEU A 291 -17.18 -28.26 -15.49
C LEU A 291 -18.43 -28.91 -14.91
N ASP A 292 -19.35 -28.14 -14.31
CA ASP A 292 -20.61 -28.66 -13.78
C ASP A 292 -21.43 -29.32 -14.90
N ALA A 293 -21.59 -28.62 -16.03
CA ALA A 293 -22.27 -29.19 -17.20
C ALA A 293 -21.57 -30.45 -17.74
N ALA A 294 -20.23 -30.50 -17.68
CA ALA A 294 -19.47 -31.67 -18.08
C ALA A 294 -19.66 -32.84 -17.12
N VAL A 295 -19.70 -32.60 -15.80
CA VAL A 295 -19.98 -33.61 -14.77
C VAL A 295 -21.38 -34.19 -14.97
N ASP A 296 -22.39 -33.35 -15.17
CA ASP A 296 -23.76 -33.78 -15.44
C ASP A 296 -23.84 -34.66 -16.71
N ALA A 297 -23.13 -34.27 -17.77
CA ALA A 297 -23.11 -35.03 -19.03
C ALA A 297 -22.39 -36.39 -18.92
N LEU A 298 -21.51 -36.58 -17.93
CA LEU A 298 -20.84 -37.86 -17.70
C LEU A 298 -21.78 -38.90 -17.06
N GLY A 299 -22.72 -38.46 -16.21
CA GLY A 299 -23.68 -39.29 -15.50
C GLY A 299 -24.93 -39.67 -16.30
N GLY A 300 -25.78 -40.51 -15.71
CA GLY A 300 -27.04 -40.98 -16.29
C GLY A 300 -26.93 -42.29 -17.10
N GLN A 301 -28.08 -42.78 -17.56
CA GLN A 301 -28.19 -44.06 -18.29
C GLN A 301 -27.57 -43.99 -19.70
N ASP A 302 -27.69 -42.84 -20.36
CA ASP A 302 -27.09 -42.55 -21.68
C ASP A 302 -25.92 -41.55 -21.61
N GLY A 303 -25.37 -41.37 -20.39
CA GLY A 303 -24.24 -40.50 -20.11
C GLY A 303 -23.00 -40.83 -20.93
N VAL A 304 -22.07 -39.88 -21.03
CA VAL A 304 -20.83 -40.07 -21.79
C VAL A 304 -20.06 -41.29 -21.28
N LEU A 305 -20.00 -41.53 -19.96
CA LEU A 305 -19.31 -42.69 -19.40
C LEU A 305 -19.98 -44.02 -19.77
N ALA A 306 -21.31 -44.08 -19.70
CA ALA A 306 -22.06 -45.27 -20.13
C ALA A 306 -21.80 -45.58 -21.61
N ARG A 307 -21.82 -44.56 -22.48
CA ARG A 307 -21.51 -44.72 -23.91
C ARG A 307 -20.06 -45.13 -24.17
N THR A 308 -19.09 -44.54 -23.46
CA THR A 308 -17.68 -44.92 -23.55
C THR A 308 -17.48 -46.39 -23.17
N ILE A 309 -18.11 -46.85 -22.08
CA ILE A 309 -18.02 -48.25 -21.65
C ILE A 309 -18.65 -49.18 -22.70
N ASN A 310 -19.82 -48.83 -23.24
CA ASN A 310 -20.49 -49.62 -24.27
C ASN A 310 -19.60 -49.79 -25.51
N GLN A 311 -18.98 -48.70 -25.97
CA GLN A 311 -18.05 -48.73 -27.10
C GLN A 311 -16.79 -49.55 -26.80
N GLY A 312 -16.24 -49.43 -25.58
CA GLY A 312 -15.09 -50.22 -25.15
C GLY A 312 -15.38 -51.73 -25.12
N VAL A 313 -16.55 -52.12 -24.60
CA VAL A 313 -17.00 -53.52 -24.58
C VAL A 313 -17.18 -54.04 -26.01
N LEU A 314 -17.83 -53.29 -26.89
CA LEU A 314 -18.01 -53.65 -28.30
C LEU A 314 -16.67 -53.80 -29.03
N GLY A 315 -15.70 -52.93 -28.77
CA GLY A 315 -14.36 -53.00 -29.35
C GLY A 315 -13.64 -54.29 -28.98
N VAL A 316 -13.68 -54.68 -27.71
CA VAL A 316 -13.07 -55.93 -27.22
C VAL A 316 -13.79 -57.16 -27.74
N LEU A 317 -15.14 -57.16 -27.76
CA LEU A 317 -15.94 -58.25 -28.31
C LEU A 317 -15.74 -58.43 -29.83
N GLY A 318 -15.61 -57.34 -30.58
CA GLY A 318 -15.30 -57.38 -32.00
C GLY A 318 -13.94 -58.03 -32.31
N GLY A 319 -12.96 -57.86 -31.41
CA GLY A 319 -11.65 -58.51 -31.50
C GLY A 319 -11.64 -59.99 -31.11
N LEU A 320 -12.54 -60.42 -30.22
CA LEU A 320 -12.60 -61.78 -29.64
C LEU A 320 -13.44 -62.78 -30.45
N THR A 321 -13.60 -62.56 -31.76
CA THR A 321 -14.45 -63.28 -32.74
C THR A 321 -15.88 -62.73 -32.84
N GLY A 322 -16.28 -62.29 -34.05
CA GLY A 322 -17.58 -61.70 -34.38
C GLY A 322 -18.81 -62.60 -34.21
N SER A 323 -18.69 -63.68 -33.43
CA SER A 323 -19.78 -64.55 -33.02
C SER A 323 -20.56 -63.95 -31.84
N LEU A 324 -19.90 -63.36 -30.84
CA LEU A 324 -20.56 -62.77 -29.67
C LEU A 324 -21.19 -61.41 -30.01
N GLY A 325 -22.43 -61.20 -29.58
CA GLY A 325 -23.17 -59.96 -29.74
C GLY A 325 -23.53 -59.38 -28.39
N LEU A 326 -23.47 -58.05 -28.28
CA LEU A 326 -23.90 -57.31 -27.11
C LEU A 326 -25.36 -56.92 -27.27
N GLY A 327 -26.19 -57.29 -26.30
CA GLY A 327 -27.56 -56.81 -26.15
C GLY A 327 -27.60 -55.38 -25.61
N THR A 328 -28.78 -54.94 -25.21
CA THR A 328 -28.95 -53.61 -24.59
C THR A 328 -28.18 -53.55 -23.27
N ILE A 329 -27.35 -52.52 -23.12
CA ILE A 329 -26.72 -52.19 -21.84
C ILE A 329 -27.69 -51.31 -21.07
N GLY A 330 -28.02 -51.72 -19.85
CA GLY A 330 -28.79 -50.94 -18.90
C GLY A 330 -27.98 -50.65 -17.63
N GLY A 331 -28.56 -49.86 -16.74
CA GLY A 331 -27.93 -49.48 -15.48
C GLY A 331 -27.73 -47.97 -15.39
N THR A 332 -27.00 -47.53 -14.37
CA THR A 332 -26.79 -46.11 -14.09
C THR A 332 -25.31 -45.81 -13.86
N VAL A 333 -24.93 -44.60 -14.26
CA VAL A 333 -23.69 -43.95 -13.83
C VAL A 333 -24.07 -42.74 -13.00
N GLU A 334 -23.63 -42.73 -11.75
CA GLU A 334 -23.87 -41.66 -10.80
C GLU A 334 -22.53 -40.99 -10.46
N ILE A 335 -22.54 -39.66 -10.47
CA ILE A 335 -21.40 -38.85 -10.06
C ILE A 335 -21.91 -37.90 -8.99
N THR A 336 -21.26 -37.94 -7.84
CA THR A 336 -21.61 -37.10 -6.69
C THR A 336 -20.34 -36.51 -6.12
N GLY A 337 -20.35 -35.28 -5.65
CA GLY A 337 -19.18 -34.70 -5.00
C GLY A 337 -19.41 -33.28 -4.51
N PRO A 338 -18.34 -32.59 -4.11
CA PRO A 338 -18.45 -31.25 -3.57
C PRO A 338 -18.80 -30.23 -4.67
N ASP A 339 -19.31 -29.10 -4.22
CA ASP A 339 -19.56 -27.92 -5.03
C ASP A 339 -18.25 -27.33 -5.59
N LEU A 340 -18.13 -27.30 -6.91
CA LEU A 340 -16.96 -26.73 -7.60
C LEU A 340 -16.90 -25.21 -7.42
N ALA A 341 -18.04 -24.52 -7.37
CA ALA A 341 -18.09 -23.08 -7.17
C ALA A 341 -17.61 -22.72 -5.77
N GLY A 342 -18.10 -23.43 -4.75
CA GLY A 342 -17.64 -23.29 -3.36
C GLY A 342 -16.14 -23.54 -3.17
N ALA A 343 -15.51 -24.36 -4.02
CA ALA A 343 -14.07 -24.62 -3.95
C ALA A 343 -13.20 -23.44 -4.40
N VAL A 344 -13.71 -22.57 -5.29
CA VAL A 344 -12.97 -21.41 -5.80
C VAL A 344 -13.45 -20.08 -5.23
N ALA A 345 -14.68 -19.99 -4.71
CA ALA A 345 -15.25 -18.79 -4.12
C ALA A 345 -14.32 -17.99 -3.19
N PRO A 346 -13.63 -18.60 -2.19
CA PRO A 346 -12.73 -17.85 -1.32
C PRO A 346 -11.53 -17.25 -2.06
N LEU A 347 -11.07 -17.90 -3.14
CA LEU A 347 -9.94 -17.43 -3.97
C LEU A 347 -10.33 -16.29 -4.92
N LEU A 348 -11.64 -16.01 -5.07
CA LEU A 348 -12.18 -14.94 -5.91
C LEU A 348 -12.61 -13.72 -5.08
N ALA A 349 -12.85 -13.90 -3.78
CA ALA A 349 -13.36 -12.85 -2.90
C ALA A 349 -12.25 -12.00 -2.26
N GLU A 350 -11.09 -12.57 -2.00
CA GLU A 350 -9.98 -11.88 -1.33
C GLU A 350 -9.02 -11.24 -2.35
N PRO A 351 -8.51 -10.01 -2.08
CA PRO A 351 -7.44 -9.42 -2.86
C PRO A 351 -6.21 -10.33 -2.87
N VAL A 352 -5.59 -10.49 -4.04
CA VAL A 352 -4.38 -11.30 -4.20
C VAL A 352 -3.16 -10.42 -3.98
N GLN A 353 -2.33 -10.73 -3.00
CA GLN A 353 -1.13 -9.95 -2.69
C GLN A 353 0.16 -10.69 -3.06
N ASP A 354 1.22 -9.95 -3.33
CA ASP A 354 2.57 -10.49 -3.40
C ASP A 354 3.10 -10.83 -2.00
N ALA A 355 4.21 -11.58 -1.92
CA ALA A 355 4.75 -12.04 -0.64
C ALA A 355 5.22 -10.89 0.28
N GLY A 356 5.51 -9.72 -0.29
CA GLY A 356 5.91 -8.51 0.45
C GLY A 356 4.74 -7.60 0.82
N GLY A 357 3.55 -7.75 0.23
CA GLY A 357 2.43 -6.84 0.40
C GLY A 357 2.53 -5.54 -0.40
N THR A 358 3.58 -5.37 -1.22
CA THR A 358 3.79 -4.19 -2.08
C THR A 358 2.79 -4.13 -3.22
N LEU A 359 2.33 -5.27 -3.72
CA LEU A 359 1.41 -5.34 -4.85
C LEU A 359 0.15 -6.10 -4.44
N SER A 360 -1.00 -5.51 -4.75
CA SER A 360 -2.30 -6.13 -4.54
C SER A 360 -3.15 -6.09 -5.80
N LEU A 361 -3.78 -7.21 -6.11
CA LEU A 361 -4.73 -7.36 -7.20
C LEU A 361 -6.13 -7.55 -6.61
N ASP A 362 -6.97 -6.54 -6.75
CA ASP A 362 -8.37 -6.60 -6.36
C ASP A 362 -9.21 -7.11 -7.53
N LEU A 363 -9.55 -8.38 -7.45
CA LEU A 363 -10.33 -9.08 -8.48
C LEU A 363 -11.78 -8.59 -8.56
N SER A 364 -12.31 -8.03 -7.46
CA SER A 364 -13.69 -7.57 -7.37
C SER A 364 -13.86 -6.15 -7.93
N ALA A 365 -12.92 -5.27 -7.61
CA ALA A 365 -12.88 -3.90 -8.12
C ALA A 365 -12.31 -3.82 -9.55
N GLY A 366 -11.53 -4.83 -9.97
CA GLY A 366 -10.86 -4.82 -11.27
C GLY A 366 -9.63 -3.91 -11.29
N SER A 367 -8.92 -3.80 -10.16
CA SER A 367 -7.82 -2.85 -9.98
C SER A 367 -6.53 -3.52 -9.49
N VAL A 368 -5.40 -3.01 -9.94
CA VAL A 368 -4.07 -3.30 -9.40
C VAL A 368 -3.66 -2.12 -8.51
N ARG A 369 -3.23 -2.40 -7.27
CA ARG A 369 -2.62 -1.42 -6.38
C ARG A 369 -1.15 -1.74 -6.16
N VAL A 370 -0.32 -0.71 -6.17
CA VAL A 370 1.10 -0.77 -5.84
C VAL A 370 1.36 0.19 -4.70
N ASP A 371 1.77 -0.33 -3.55
CA ASP A 371 2.18 0.45 -2.39
C ASP A 371 3.56 1.05 -2.65
N LEU A 372 3.58 2.34 -2.97
CA LEU A 372 4.82 3.08 -3.25
C LEU A 372 5.56 3.41 -1.95
N ALA A 373 4.87 3.51 -0.81
CA ALA A 373 5.52 3.77 0.47
C ALA A 373 6.34 2.55 0.89
N HIS A 374 5.72 1.36 0.87
CA HIS A 374 6.40 0.10 1.18
C HIS A 374 7.52 -0.23 0.19
N LEU A 375 7.39 0.18 -1.09
CA LEU A 375 8.46 0.02 -2.09
C LEU A 375 9.75 0.77 -1.73
N LEU A 376 9.64 1.91 -1.02
CA LEU A 376 10.79 2.69 -0.55
C LEU A 376 11.36 2.16 0.77
N GLY A 377 10.64 1.29 1.47
CA GLY A 377 11.01 0.70 2.75
C GLY A 377 10.06 1.10 3.88
N ASP A 378 9.93 0.22 4.88
CA ASP A 378 9.14 0.44 6.10
C ASP A 378 9.99 0.88 7.30
N ASP A 379 11.31 0.98 7.13
CA ASP A 379 12.28 1.28 8.18
C ASP A 379 12.71 2.76 8.15
N GLU A 380 13.83 3.11 8.78
CA GLU A 380 14.37 4.49 8.85
C GLU A 380 14.74 5.10 7.48
N GLN A 381 14.51 4.37 6.38
CA GLN A 381 14.64 4.85 4.99
C GLN A 381 13.29 4.99 4.27
N GLY A 382 12.19 4.73 4.98
CA GLY A 382 10.83 4.87 4.47
C GLY A 382 10.44 6.32 4.23
N LEU A 383 9.22 6.50 3.73
CA LEU A 383 8.74 7.74 3.14
C LEU A 383 8.76 8.97 4.09
N ASN A 384 8.84 8.75 5.41
CA ASN A 384 8.81 9.78 6.46
C ASN A 384 10.19 10.22 6.99
N ASP A 385 11.28 9.54 6.62
CA ASP A 385 12.64 9.83 7.10
C ASP A 385 13.57 10.33 5.98
N LEU A 386 12.99 10.68 4.83
CA LEU A 386 13.73 11.16 3.67
C LEU A 386 14.27 12.60 3.89
N PRO A 387 15.47 12.92 3.35
CA PRO A 387 16.07 14.25 3.47
C PRO A 387 15.19 15.38 2.90
N PRO A 388 15.47 16.65 3.27
CA PRO A 388 14.74 17.79 2.72
C PRO A 388 14.76 17.84 1.18
N ASN A 389 13.59 18.14 0.59
CA ASN A 389 13.34 18.24 -0.85
C ASN A 389 13.66 16.96 -1.63
N HIS A 390 13.46 15.79 -1.02
CA HIS A 390 13.71 14.52 -1.67
C HIS A 390 12.69 14.23 -2.77
N GLU A 391 13.19 13.86 -3.95
CA GLU A 391 12.37 13.37 -5.05
C GLU A 391 12.32 11.85 -5.00
N VAL A 392 11.12 11.31 -4.87
CA VAL A 392 10.89 9.87 -4.88
C VAL A 392 11.01 9.42 -6.33
N VAL A 393 12.20 8.97 -6.69
CA VAL A 393 12.49 8.51 -8.05
C VAL A 393 11.88 7.14 -8.24
N LEU A 394 10.83 7.08 -9.04
CA LEU A 394 10.27 5.84 -9.55
C LEU A 394 11.13 5.35 -10.73
N ASP A 395 12.30 4.79 -10.46
CA ASP A 395 13.23 4.41 -11.52
C ASP A 395 12.73 3.21 -12.34
N ALA A 396 13.07 3.18 -13.63
CA ALA A 396 12.56 2.17 -14.55
C ALA A 396 12.96 0.72 -14.20
N VAL A 397 14.03 0.52 -13.42
CA VAL A 397 14.46 -0.82 -13.00
C VAL A 397 13.59 -1.31 -11.84
N THR A 398 13.38 -0.47 -10.82
CA THR A 398 12.50 -0.78 -9.69
C THR A 398 11.05 -0.94 -10.16
N LEU A 399 10.59 -0.07 -11.06
CA LEU A 399 9.27 -0.19 -11.66
C LEU A 399 9.14 -1.39 -12.61
N GLY A 400 10.18 -1.72 -13.38
CA GLY A 400 10.19 -2.91 -14.23
C GLY A 400 10.03 -4.20 -13.44
N ALA A 401 10.66 -4.27 -12.26
CA ALA A 401 10.54 -5.42 -11.36
C ALA A 401 9.11 -5.60 -10.81
N LEU A 402 8.29 -4.53 -10.73
CA LEU A 402 6.89 -4.64 -10.30
C LEU A 402 6.01 -5.36 -11.32
N ALA A 403 6.26 -5.19 -12.63
CA ALA A 403 5.53 -5.92 -13.65
C ALA A 403 5.85 -7.44 -13.58
N ASP A 404 7.11 -7.79 -13.36
CA ASP A 404 7.52 -9.18 -13.15
C ASP A 404 6.89 -9.77 -11.89
N ARG A 405 6.85 -9.01 -10.78
CA ARG A 405 6.15 -9.40 -9.55
C ARG A 405 4.66 -9.64 -9.79
N LEU A 406 3.99 -8.75 -10.53
CA LEU A 406 2.59 -8.95 -10.89
C LEU A 406 2.39 -10.25 -11.68
N GLY A 407 3.29 -10.56 -12.63
CA GLY A 407 3.28 -11.83 -13.35
C GLY A 407 3.34 -13.03 -12.41
N GLN A 408 4.24 -13.00 -11.43
CA GLN A 408 4.35 -14.06 -10.41
C GLN A 408 3.11 -14.18 -9.54
N VAL A 409 2.48 -13.05 -9.17
CA VAL A 409 1.23 -13.03 -8.39
C VAL A 409 0.10 -13.69 -9.18
N VAL A 410 -0.07 -13.31 -10.46
CA VAL A 410 -1.09 -13.90 -11.34
C VAL A 410 -0.85 -15.39 -11.55
N ASP A 411 0.39 -15.81 -11.80
CA ASP A 411 0.75 -17.21 -11.98
C ASP A 411 0.50 -18.04 -10.72
N ALA A 412 0.87 -17.52 -9.55
CA ALA A 412 0.64 -18.18 -8.27
C ALA A 412 -0.86 -18.31 -7.97
N TRP A 413 -1.64 -17.27 -8.22
CA TRP A 413 -3.09 -17.30 -8.07
C TRP A 413 -3.76 -18.28 -9.03
N ALA A 414 -3.39 -18.27 -10.32
CA ALA A 414 -3.88 -19.24 -11.30
C ALA A 414 -3.53 -20.69 -10.90
N GLY A 415 -2.34 -20.89 -10.34
CA GLY A 415 -1.93 -22.17 -9.74
C GLY A 415 -2.82 -22.61 -8.59
N LYS A 416 -3.20 -21.69 -7.68
CA LYS A 416 -4.14 -21.98 -6.58
C LYS A 416 -5.53 -22.36 -7.11
N ILE A 417 -6.06 -21.62 -8.09
CA ILE A 417 -7.36 -21.91 -8.71
C ILE A 417 -7.37 -23.29 -9.37
N THR A 418 -6.39 -23.56 -10.24
CA THR A 418 -6.30 -24.85 -10.94
C THR A 418 -6.10 -26.02 -9.97
N THR A 419 -5.35 -25.82 -8.89
CA THR A 419 -5.19 -26.82 -7.82
C THR A 419 -6.49 -27.07 -7.05
N ALA A 420 -7.23 -26.01 -6.69
CA ALA A 420 -8.52 -26.13 -6.03
C ALA A 420 -9.52 -26.91 -6.88
N LEU A 421 -9.65 -26.56 -8.17
CA LEU A 421 -10.53 -27.28 -9.10
C LEU A 421 -10.09 -28.73 -9.32
N THR A 422 -8.80 -28.98 -9.52
CA THR A 422 -8.27 -30.35 -9.70
C THR A 422 -8.53 -31.21 -8.46
N THR A 423 -8.41 -30.63 -7.27
CA THR A 423 -8.68 -31.31 -6.00
C THR A 423 -10.18 -31.61 -5.84
N ALA A 424 -11.05 -30.63 -6.14
CA ALA A 424 -12.50 -30.80 -6.10
C ALA A 424 -12.94 -31.89 -7.11
N LEU A 425 -12.44 -31.86 -8.34
CA LEU A 425 -12.68 -32.90 -9.35
C LEU A 425 -12.16 -34.28 -8.90
N GLY A 426 -10.99 -34.34 -8.27
CA GLY A 426 -10.44 -35.58 -7.72
C GLY A 426 -11.28 -36.18 -6.59
N SER A 427 -11.99 -35.34 -5.85
CA SER A 427 -12.88 -35.75 -4.75
C SER A 427 -14.29 -36.17 -5.20
N LEU A 428 -14.63 -35.97 -6.48
CA LEU A 428 -15.85 -36.53 -7.05
C LEU A 428 -15.87 -38.05 -6.87
N HIS A 429 -17.00 -38.58 -6.45
CA HIS A 429 -17.27 -39.99 -6.31
C HIS A 429 -18.03 -40.48 -7.53
N VAL A 430 -17.54 -41.55 -8.15
CA VAL A 430 -18.11 -42.14 -9.36
C VAL A 430 -18.57 -43.55 -9.03
N ARG A 431 -19.87 -43.76 -9.19
CA ARG A 431 -20.53 -45.05 -9.06
C ARG A 431 -21.05 -45.49 -10.42
N ILE A 432 -20.49 -46.57 -10.94
CA ILE A 432 -20.92 -47.20 -12.20
C ILE A 432 -21.53 -48.53 -11.83
N ALA A 433 -22.77 -48.77 -12.26
CA ALA A 433 -23.46 -50.04 -12.11
C ALA A 433 -24.17 -50.36 -13.42
N LEU A 434 -23.42 -50.90 -14.38
CA LEU A 434 -23.91 -51.25 -15.71
C LEU A 434 -24.05 -52.77 -15.86
N ALA A 435 -25.10 -53.19 -16.56
CA ALA A 435 -25.36 -54.58 -16.89
C ALA A 435 -25.67 -54.70 -18.38
N ALA A 436 -25.07 -55.69 -19.03
CA ALA A 436 -25.22 -55.94 -20.46
C ALA A 436 -25.49 -57.41 -20.73
N ASP A 437 -26.39 -57.68 -21.65
CA ASP A 437 -26.68 -59.05 -22.05
C ASP A 437 -25.69 -59.51 -23.13
N LEU A 438 -25.02 -60.62 -22.90
CA LEU A 438 -24.17 -61.26 -23.91
C LEU A 438 -25.01 -62.31 -24.65
N SER A 439 -24.98 -62.23 -25.98
CA SER A 439 -25.73 -63.12 -26.85
C SER A 439 -24.82 -63.84 -27.84
N ALA A 440 -25.14 -65.09 -28.16
CA ALA A 440 -24.45 -65.85 -29.20
C ALA A 440 -25.44 -66.33 -30.26
N PRO A 441 -25.02 -66.43 -31.54
CA PRO A 441 -25.84 -66.99 -32.60
C PRO A 441 -25.99 -68.50 -32.40
N LEU A 442 -27.23 -68.97 -32.35
CA LEU A 442 -27.54 -70.39 -32.52
C LEU A 442 -27.75 -70.72 -34.01
N VAL A 443 -27.79 -72.02 -34.31
CA VAL A 443 -28.13 -72.55 -35.64
C VAL A 443 -29.44 -71.90 -36.10
N LEU A 444 -29.45 -71.31 -37.31
CA LEU A 444 -30.52 -70.48 -37.92
C LEU A 444 -30.48 -68.96 -37.64
N GLY A 445 -29.40 -68.40 -37.08
CA GLY A 445 -29.19 -66.94 -37.02
C GLY A 445 -29.92 -66.22 -35.87
N ILE A 446 -30.59 -66.98 -35.00
CA ILE A 446 -31.23 -66.45 -33.78
C ILE A 446 -30.15 -66.23 -32.72
N ARG A 447 -30.03 -64.99 -32.21
CA ARG A 447 -29.14 -64.68 -31.08
C ARG A 447 -29.85 -64.96 -29.76
N VAL A 448 -29.23 -65.76 -28.90
CA VAL A 448 -29.79 -66.14 -27.59
C VAL A 448 -28.88 -65.62 -26.50
N LYS A 449 -29.46 -65.08 -25.42
CA LYS A 449 -28.73 -64.61 -24.25
C LYS A 449 -28.03 -65.79 -23.58
N ILE A 450 -26.71 -65.73 -23.48
CA ILE A 450 -25.87 -66.80 -22.90
C ILE A 450 -25.28 -66.39 -21.54
N ALA A 451 -25.07 -65.11 -21.33
CA ALA A 451 -24.50 -64.57 -20.10
C ALA A 451 -24.95 -63.13 -19.85
N THR A 452 -24.77 -62.68 -18.61
CA THR A 452 -24.92 -61.27 -18.23
C THR A 452 -23.55 -60.74 -17.82
N LEU A 453 -23.12 -59.66 -18.46
CA LEU A 453 -21.93 -58.89 -18.12
C LEU A 453 -22.34 -57.81 -17.11
N SER A 454 -21.58 -57.69 -16.02
CA SER A 454 -21.74 -56.66 -15.00
C SER A 454 -20.46 -55.85 -14.95
N ILE A 455 -20.59 -54.53 -15.01
CA ILE A 455 -19.46 -53.59 -14.97
C ILE A 455 -19.73 -52.63 -13.82
N GLY A 456 -18.83 -52.63 -12.85
CA GLY A 456 -19.01 -51.90 -11.61
C GLY A 456 -17.78 -51.12 -11.21
N VAL A 457 -17.96 -49.90 -10.71
CA VAL A 457 -16.94 -49.23 -9.89
C VAL A 457 -17.65 -48.35 -8.87
N ASP A 458 -17.06 -48.19 -7.70
CA ASP A 458 -17.58 -47.32 -6.65
C ASP A 458 -16.36 -46.70 -5.97
N THR A 459 -15.90 -45.56 -6.49
CA THR A 459 -14.60 -44.99 -6.10
C THR A 459 -14.52 -43.48 -6.36
N GLY A 460 -13.53 -42.83 -5.75
CA GLY A 460 -13.20 -41.45 -6.07
C GLY A 460 -12.47 -41.32 -7.42
N VAL A 461 -12.73 -40.23 -8.15
CA VAL A 461 -12.06 -39.93 -9.42
C VAL A 461 -10.55 -39.96 -9.26
N ALA A 462 -9.99 -39.40 -8.17
CA ALA A 462 -8.56 -39.43 -7.91
C ALA A 462 -7.98 -40.86 -7.84
N ALA A 463 -8.68 -41.79 -7.19
CA ALA A 463 -8.22 -43.17 -7.06
C ALA A 463 -8.29 -43.93 -8.41
N LEU A 464 -9.30 -43.62 -9.24
CA LEU A 464 -9.42 -44.15 -10.59
C LEU A 464 -8.32 -43.61 -11.51
N MET A 465 -8.07 -42.30 -11.44
CA MET A 465 -7.03 -41.60 -12.22
C MET A 465 -5.62 -42.05 -11.84
N ALA A 466 -5.36 -42.31 -10.56
CA ALA A 466 -4.10 -42.85 -10.07
C ALA A 466 -3.92 -44.35 -10.37
N GLY A 467 -4.92 -45.01 -10.95
CA GLY A 467 -4.90 -46.45 -11.22
C GLY A 467 -4.95 -47.34 -9.97
N GLN A 468 -5.27 -46.76 -8.81
CA GLN A 468 -5.39 -47.47 -7.54
C GLN A 468 -6.67 -48.32 -7.49
N THR A 469 -7.73 -47.86 -8.15
CA THR A 469 -8.96 -48.62 -8.36
C THR A 469 -9.15 -48.90 -9.85
N LYS A 470 -9.67 -50.08 -10.18
CA LYS A 470 -10.05 -50.46 -11.55
C LYS A 470 -11.53 -50.81 -11.57
N LEU A 471 -12.12 -50.78 -12.77
CA LEU A 471 -13.47 -51.30 -12.96
C LEU A 471 -13.48 -52.80 -12.63
N SER A 472 -14.50 -53.22 -11.88
CA SER A 472 -14.85 -54.62 -11.72
C SER A 472 -15.67 -55.07 -12.94
N VAL A 473 -15.33 -56.23 -13.49
CA VAL A 473 -16.06 -56.85 -14.59
C VAL A 473 -16.40 -58.28 -14.19
N GLY A 474 -17.69 -58.56 -14.03
CA GLY A 474 -18.21 -59.87 -13.70
C GLY A 474 -19.06 -60.43 -14.83
N VAL A 475 -19.07 -61.75 -15.00
CA VAL A 475 -19.88 -62.43 -16.02
C VAL A 475 -20.60 -63.60 -15.38
N ALA A 476 -21.93 -63.64 -15.51
CA ALA A 476 -22.78 -64.71 -14.99
C ALA A 476 -23.39 -65.53 -16.14
N LEU A 477 -23.12 -66.83 -16.18
CA LEU A 477 -23.67 -67.78 -17.15
C LEU A 477 -25.10 -68.19 -16.76
N LEU A 478 -26.02 -68.24 -17.74
CA LEU A 478 -27.44 -68.53 -17.48
C LEU A 478 -27.77 -70.03 -17.43
N GLY A 479 -27.09 -70.79 -16.56
CA GLY A 479 -27.44 -72.21 -16.30
C GLY A 479 -27.09 -73.20 -17.41
N LEU A 480 -26.28 -72.79 -18.39
CA LEU A 480 -25.70 -73.67 -19.40
C LEU A 480 -24.39 -74.27 -18.86
N ASP A 481 -24.38 -75.58 -18.62
CA ASP A 481 -23.16 -76.33 -18.26
C ASP A 481 -22.28 -76.48 -19.51
N LEU A 482 -21.34 -75.54 -19.68
CA LEU A 482 -20.54 -75.41 -20.90
C LEU A 482 -19.06 -75.75 -20.73
N GLY A 483 -18.68 -76.51 -19.69
CA GLY A 483 -17.43 -77.32 -19.53
C GLY A 483 -16.04 -76.75 -19.85
N GLY A 484 -15.95 -75.54 -20.39
CA GLY A 484 -14.78 -74.92 -21.02
C GLY A 484 -15.02 -73.43 -21.32
N LEU A 485 -16.29 -72.97 -21.39
CA LEU A 485 -16.63 -71.55 -21.47
C LEU A 485 -16.20 -70.76 -20.23
N LEU A 486 -16.02 -71.40 -19.07
CA LEU A 486 -15.52 -70.74 -17.85
C LEU A 486 -14.16 -70.06 -18.06
N GLY A 487 -13.26 -70.66 -18.86
CA GLY A 487 -11.96 -70.06 -19.21
C GLY A 487 -12.09 -68.88 -20.19
N VAL A 488 -13.06 -68.95 -21.11
CA VAL A 488 -13.38 -67.85 -22.02
C VAL A 488 -14.01 -66.68 -21.26
N VAL A 489 -14.87 -66.98 -20.28
CA VAL A 489 -15.58 -66.01 -19.46
C VAL A 489 -14.62 -65.27 -18.50
N THR A 490 -13.71 -65.99 -17.83
CA THR A 490 -12.67 -65.35 -17.01
C THR A 490 -11.64 -64.59 -17.86
N GLY A 491 -11.31 -65.11 -19.05
CA GLY A 491 -10.47 -64.41 -20.04
C GLY A 491 -11.10 -63.11 -20.55
N LEU A 492 -12.42 -63.09 -20.79
CA LEU A 492 -13.16 -61.90 -21.21
C LEU A 492 -13.22 -60.85 -20.09
N ALA A 493 -13.53 -61.27 -18.86
CA ALA A 493 -13.57 -60.35 -17.73
C ALA A 493 -12.21 -59.67 -17.51
N THR A 494 -11.13 -60.45 -17.50
CA THR A 494 -9.76 -59.93 -17.32
C THR A 494 -9.29 -59.04 -18.48
N SER A 495 -9.70 -59.34 -19.72
CA SER A 495 -9.35 -58.53 -20.90
C SER A 495 -10.11 -57.21 -21.00
N LEU A 496 -11.29 -57.10 -20.37
CA LEU A 496 -12.10 -55.88 -20.35
C LEU A 496 -11.67 -54.87 -19.27
N VAL A 497 -11.17 -55.32 -18.12
CA VAL A 497 -10.87 -54.45 -16.96
C VAL A 497 -9.94 -53.29 -17.32
N ASN A 498 -8.78 -53.56 -17.92
CA ASN A 498 -7.79 -52.52 -18.21
C ASN A 498 -8.25 -51.56 -19.32
N PRO A 499 -8.73 -52.01 -20.50
CA PRO A 499 -9.21 -51.12 -21.55
C PRO A 499 -10.37 -50.24 -21.12
N LEU A 500 -11.35 -50.78 -20.36
CA LEU A 500 -12.47 -50.00 -19.87
C LEU A 500 -12.03 -48.96 -18.84
N THR A 501 -11.14 -49.34 -17.91
CA THR A 501 -10.58 -48.40 -16.93
C THR A 501 -9.83 -47.26 -17.63
N GLN A 502 -9.02 -47.57 -18.65
CA GLN A 502 -8.31 -46.56 -19.45
C GLN A 502 -9.28 -45.68 -20.26
N ALA A 503 -10.34 -46.24 -20.82
CA ALA A 503 -11.34 -45.47 -21.57
C ALA A 503 -12.11 -44.50 -20.68
N VAL A 504 -12.51 -44.94 -19.48
CA VAL A 504 -13.14 -44.08 -18.48
C VAL A 504 -12.17 -43.00 -18.01
N ALA A 505 -10.95 -43.36 -17.61
CA ALA A 505 -9.94 -42.39 -17.18
C ALA A 505 -9.61 -41.37 -18.28
N GLY A 506 -9.45 -41.82 -19.54
CA GLY A 506 -9.21 -40.93 -20.68
C GLY A 506 -10.39 -39.98 -20.95
N THR A 507 -11.62 -40.44 -20.73
CA THR A 507 -12.82 -39.59 -20.82
C THR A 507 -12.81 -38.52 -19.73
N LEU A 508 -12.52 -38.89 -18.47
CA LEU A 508 -12.43 -37.95 -17.36
C LEU A 508 -11.31 -36.91 -17.59
N THR A 509 -10.13 -37.34 -18.05
CA THR A 509 -9.03 -36.43 -18.42
C THR A 509 -9.47 -35.43 -19.48
N THR A 510 -10.07 -35.91 -20.57
CA THR A 510 -10.41 -35.06 -21.72
C THR A 510 -11.58 -34.12 -21.43
N ARG A 511 -12.54 -34.55 -20.61
CA ARG A 511 -13.78 -33.80 -20.35
C ARG A 511 -13.69 -32.87 -19.15
N LEU A 512 -12.86 -33.19 -18.16
CA LEU A 512 -12.77 -32.43 -16.91
C LEU A 512 -11.38 -31.79 -16.76
N PHE A 513 -10.32 -32.60 -16.66
CA PHE A 513 -8.98 -32.09 -16.34
C PHE A 513 -8.38 -31.24 -17.47
N ALA A 514 -8.73 -31.50 -18.73
CA ALA A 514 -8.32 -30.67 -19.87
C ALA A 514 -8.90 -29.26 -19.78
N LEU A 515 -10.15 -29.10 -19.31
CA LEU A 515 -10.78 -27.78 -19.12
C LEU A 515 -10.01 -26.98 -18.06
N VAL A 516 -9.63 -27.62 -16.95
CA VAL A 516 -8.81 -26.97 -15.91
C VAL A 516 -7.43 -26.57 -16.45
N GLY A 517 -6.80 -27.41 -17.28
CA GLY A 517 -5.54 -27.08 -17.94
C GLY A 517 -5.65 -25.89 -18.92
N THR A 518 -6.75 -25.84 -19.69
CA THR A 518 -7.06 -24.71 -20.57
C THR A 518 -7.32 -23.43 -19.77
N LEU A 519 -8.03 -23.52 -18.64
CA LEU A 519 -8.22 -22.39 -17.72
C LEU A 519 -6.87 -21.86 -17.24
N GLY A 520 -5.98 -22.73 -16.75
CA GLY A 520 -4.64 -22.33 -16.29
C GLY A 520 -3.87 -21.54 -17.36
N THR A 521 -3.94 -21.98 -18.62
CA THR A 521 -3.32 -21.26 -19.75
C THR A 521 -4.03 -19.94 -20.04
N THR A 522 -5.35 -19.90 -19.94
CA THR A 522 -6.16 -18.70 -20.18
C THR A 522 -5.84 -17.61 -19.15
N LEU A 523 -5.81 -17.97 -17.86
CA LEU A 523 -5.53 -17.05 -16.76
C LEU A 523 -4.13 -16.44 -16.87
N THR A 524 -3.10 -17.24 -17.13
CA THR A 524 -1.71 -16.77 -17.13
C THR A 524 -1.33 -16.06 -18.43
N THR A 525 -1.67 -16.65 -19.59
CA THR A 525 -1.17 -16.14 -20.88
C THR A 525 -2.16 -15.24 -21.61
N THR A 526 -3.44 -15.62 -21.64
CA THR A 526 -4.45 -14.95 -22.47
C THR A 526 -4.96 -13.69 -21.81
N ILE A 527 -5.09 -13.69 -20.47
CA ILE A 527 -5.57 -12.54 -19.69
C ILE A 527 -4.42 -11.96 -18.86
N GLY A 528 -3.69 -12.78 -18.10
CA GLY A 528 -2.59 -12.35 -17.23
C GLY A 528 -1.47 -11.63 -17.97
N GLY A 529 -1.01 -12.17 -19.10
CA GLY A 529 0.01 -11.53 -19.94
C GLY A 529 -0.36 -10.10 -20.39
N PRO A 530 -1.56 -9.86 -20.95
CA PRO A 530 -2.08 -8.51 -21.15
C PRO A 530 -2.12 -7.63 -19.90
N VAL A 531 -2.61 -8.12 -18.75
CA VAL A 531 -2.65 -7.34 -17.49
C VAL A 531 -1.25 -6.87 -17.09
N VAL A 532 -0.26 -7.77 -17.11
CA VAL A 532 1.14 -7.45 -16.79
C VAL A 532 1.73 -6.42 -17.76
N ARG A 533 1.41 -6.53 -19.07
CA ARG A 533 1.86 -5.56 -20.07
C ARG A 533 1.21 -4.19 -19.91
N ALA A 534 -0.07 -4.15 -19.51
CA ALA A 534 -0.77 -2.91 -19.21
C ALA A 534 -0.10 -2.17 -18.06
N LEU A 535 0.14 -2.85 -16.93
CA LEU A 535 0.88 -2.26 -15.80
C LEU A 535 2.28 -1.82 -16.23
N GLY A 536 3.04 -2.68 -16.91
CA GLY A 536 4.39 -2.34 -17.39
C GLY A 536 4.42 -1.09 -18.28
N THR A 537 3.36 -0.86 -19.08
CA THR A 537 3.24 0.33 -19.92
C THR A 537 2.95 1.59 -19.10
N VAL A 538 2.09 1.50 -18.08
CA VAL A 538 1.82 2.60 -17.13
C VAL A 538 3.13 2.98 -16.42
N LEU A 539 3.79 1.98 -15.83
CA LEU A 539 5.02 2.15 -15.07
C LEU A 539 6.16 2.73 -15.91
N ALA A 540 6.30 2.34 -17.18
CA ALA A 540 7.33 2.89 -18.06
C ALA A 540 7.11 4.39 -18.41
N ARG A 541 5.87 4.88 -18.37
CA ARG A 541 5.53 6.28 -18.69
C ARG A 541 5.53 7.18 -17.46
N LEU A 542 5.26 6.62 -16.29
CA LEU A 542 5.07 7.35 -15.04
C LEU A 542 6.21 8.34 -14.71
N PRO A 543 7.51 8.03 -14.88
CA PRO A 543 8.59 8.95 -14.51
C PRO A 543 8.64 10.22 -15.38
N GLY A 544 8.09 10.19 -16.60
CA GLY A 544 8.01 11.36 -17.47
C GLY A 544 6.78 12.24 -17.20
N VAL A 545 5.85 11.76 -16.37
CA VAL A 545 4.53 12.38 -16.16
C VAL A 545 4.32 12.78 -14.72
N LEU A 546 4.81 12.01 -13.75
CA LEU A 546 4.62 12.26 -12.33
C LEU A 546 5.96 12.55 -11.68
N SER A 547 6.05 13.69 -11.00
CA SER A 547 7.12 13.98 -10.04
C SER A 547 6.50 14.04 -8.65
N LEU A 548 7.09 13.26 -7.74
CA LEU A 548 6.68 13.15 -6.36
C LEU A 548 7.84 13.63 -5.48
N ARG A 549 7.59 14.67 -4.67
CA ARG A 549 8.57 15.17 -3.71
C ARG A 549 8.01 15.15 -2.31
N VAL A 550 8.80 14.66 -1.37
CA VAL A 550 8.49 14.65 0.06
C VAL A 550 9.41 15.62 0.81
N ASN A 551 9.03 15.96 2.04
CA ASN A 551 9.82 16.82 2.92
C ASN A 551 10.24 18.14 2.24
N VAL A 552 9.31 18.78 1.55
CA VAL A 552 9.61 19.96 0.74
C VAL A 552 9.81 21.15 1.65
N GLN A 553 11.06 21.60 1.73
CA GLN A 553 11.48 22.70 2.58
C GLN A 553 11.84 23.91 1.74
N ARG A 554 11.24 25.05 2.07
CA ARG A 554 11.56 26.34 1.44
C ARG A 554 11.90 27.36 2.51
N ASP A 555 13.13 27.85 2.45
CA ASP A 555 13.65 28.86 3.36
C ASP A 555 13.84 30.16 2.59
N LEU A 556 13.12 31.20 3.03
CA LEU A 556 13.26 32.55 2.52
C LEU A 556 14.06 33.36 3.54
N ALA A 557 15.19 33.91 3.10
CA ALA A 557 16.01 34.76 3.94
C ALA A 557 15.21 35.98 4.43
N ALA A 558 15.60 36.47 5.61
CA ALA A 558 15.12 37.73 6.17
C ALA A 558 15.21 38.86 5.13
N ALA A 559 14.11 39.59 4.92
CA ALA A 559 14.16 40.82 4.14
C ALA A 559 15.08 41.85 4.85
N PRO A 560 15.79 42.72 4.11
CA PRO A 560 16.62 43.76 4.72
C PRO A 560 15.80 44.61 5.69
N THR A 561 16.14 44.59 6.98
CA THR A 561 15.40 45.36 7.99
C THR A 561 15.95 46.78 8.13
N PRO A 562 15.08 47.75 8.49
CA PRO A 562 15.53 49.06 8.95
C PRO A 562 16.47 48.92 10.15
N ALA A 563 17.41 49.86 10.28
CA ALA A 563 18.31 49.92 11.43
C ALA A 563 17.52 49.89 12.76
N GLY A 564 17.95 49.04 13.70
CA GLY A 564 17.30 48.89 15.00
C GLY A 564 16.16 47.86 15.06
N ARG A 565 16.04 46.97 14.08
CA ARG A 565 15.12 45.81 14.10
C ARG A 565 15.84 44.56 13.63
N ALA A 566 15.62 43.45 14.33
CA ALA A 566 16.03 42.13 13.89
C ALA A 566 14.81 41.36 13.37
N THR A 567 15.02 40.52 12.35
CA THR A 567 13.98 39.66 11.78
C THR A 567 14.55 38.30 11.42
N THR A 568 13.77 37.25 11.61
CA THR A 568 14.06 35.93 11.06
C THR A 568 13.70 35.87 9.58
N GLY A 569 14.13 34.79 8.92
CA GLY A 569 13.54 34.36 7.66
C GLY A 569 12.13 33.79 7.83
N GLN A 570 11.58 33.32 6.71
CA GLN A 570 10.35 32.56 6.65
C GLN A 570 10.69 31.13 6.23
N TYR A 571 10.16 30.15 6.98
CA TYR A 571 10.49 28.75 6.83
C TYR A 571 9.22 27.96 6.54
N THR A 572 9.26 27.14 5.48
CA THR A 572 8.15 26.31 5.04
C THR A 572 8.51 24.83 5.20
N GLN A 573 7.56 24.05 5.67
CA GLN A 573 7.53 22.59 5.58
C GLN A 573 6.30 22.19 4.77
N THR A 574 6.47 21.35 3.77
CA THR A 574 5.36 20.71 3.04
C THR A 574 5.62 19.22 2.98
N ALA A 575 4.64 18.42 3.40
CA ALA A 575 4.82 16.99 3.50
C ALA A 575 4.96 16.35 2.12
N LEU A 576 4.02 16.63 1.21
CA LEU A 576 4.01 16.05 -0.12
C LEU A 576 3.73 17.10 -1.20
N ARG A 577 4.54 17.09 -2.26
CA ARG A 577 4.33 17.85 -3.49
C ARG A 577 4.21 16.89 -4.66
N LEU A 578 3.12 17.03 -5.38
CA LEU A 578 2.81 16.30 -6.60
C LEU A 578 2.91 17.25 -7.77
N SER A 579 3.56 16.83 -8.85
CA SER A 579 3.58 17.59 -10.11
C SER A 579 3.29 16.65 -11.27
N ILE A 580 2.29 17.02 -12.07
CA ILE A 580 1.78 16.21 -13.17
C ILE A 580 2.12 16.92 -14.49
N ALA A 581 2.76 16.16 -15.38
CA ALA A 581 3.14 16.53 -16.74
C ALA A 581 4.04 17.77 -16.84
N ASP A 582 4.82 18.10 -15.80
CA ASP A 582 5.74 19.25 -15.78
C ASP A 582 6.82 19.15 -16.87
N ALA A 583 7.22 17.92 -17.23
CA ALA A 583 8.15 17.67 -18.34
C ALA A 583 7.51 17.77 -19.74
N LEU A 584 6.19 17.72 -19.84
CA LEU A 584 5.44 17.67 -21.10
C LEU A 584 4.87 19.04 -21.50
N VAL A 585 4.49 19.87 -20.53
CA VAL A 585 3.90 21.21 -20.74
C VAL A 585 4.60 22.22 -19.81
N PRO A 586 5.09 23.37 -20.31
CA PRO A 586 5.68 24.39 -19.45
C PRO A 586 4.70 24.87 -18.37
N GLY A 587 5.02 24.63 -17.10
CA GLY A 587 4.16 24.95 -15.95
C GLY A 587 3.32 23.77 -15.43
N GLY A 588 3.43 22.59 -16.05
CA GLY A 588 2.70 21.38 -15.68
C GLY A 588 1.20 21.45 -15.98
N LEU A 589 0.54 20.28 -15.98
CA LEU A 589 -0.92 20.20 -15.98
C LEU A 589 -1.48 20.50 -14.58
N ALA A 590 -0.78 20.04 -13.55
CA ALA A 590 -1.14 20.31 -12.17
C ALA A 590 0.10 20.25 -11.28
N ARG A 591 0.08 21.05 -10.22
CA ARG A 591 0.99 21.00 -9.09
C ARG A 591 0.17 21.10 -7.82
N VAL A 592 0.27 20.09 -6.97
CA VAL A 592 -0.52 19.99 -5.74
C VAL A 592 0.42 19.87 -4.56
N ASP A 593 0.28 20.79 -3.61
CA ASP A 593 1.00 20.78 -2.34
C ASP A 593 0.02 20.32 -1.24
N LEU A 594 0.37 19.22 -0.57
CA LEU A 594 -0.40 18.58 0.48
C LEU A 594 0.29 18.76 1.83
N ALA A 595 -0.47 19.31 2.78
CA ALA A 595 -0.05 19.71 4.11
C ALA A 595 1.19 20.61 4.13
N SER A 596 0.96 21.93 4.15
CA SER A 596 1.98 22.96 4.31
C SER A 596 1.85 23.66 5.66
N ALA A 597 2.99 23.88 6.31
CA ALA A 597 3.16 24.67 7.51
C ALA A 597 4.27 25.69 7.29
N VAL A 598 4.00 26.95 7.65
CA VAL A 598 4.92 28.07 7.43
C VAL A 598 5.01 28.89 8.70
N VAL A 599 6.24 29.23 9.08
CA VAL A 599 6.52 30.04 10.27
C VAL A 599 7.51 31.15 9.93
N GLY A 600 7.34 32.28 10.60
CA GLY A 600 8.09 33.49 10.33
C GLY A 600 7.60 34.24 9.08
N PRO A 601 8.08 35.47 8.88
CA PRO A 601 9.12 36.13 9.67
C PRO A 601 8.65 36.56 11.06
N ASN A 602 9.55 36.43 12.05
CA ASN A 602 9.40 36.98 13.38
C ASN A 602 10.35 38.16 13.52
N SER A 603 9.93 39.25 14.16
CA SER A 603 10.75 40.46 14.29
C SER A 603 10.58 41.17 15.62
N VAL A 604 11.63 41.83 16.08
CA VAL A 604 11.67 42.58 17.34
C VAL A 604 12.45 43.88 17.19
N SER A 605 12.08 44.91 17.96
CA SER A 605 12.88 46.14 18.00
C SER A 605 14.12 45.93 18.87
N LEU A 606 15.28 46.37 18.38
CA LEU A 606 16.53 46.34 19.13
C LEU A 606 16.75 47.64 19.93
N VAL A 607 15.85 48.62 19.78
CA VAL A 607 15.92 49.90 20.48
C VAL A 607 15.13 49.72 21.78
N GLY A 608 15.86 49.45 22.86
CA GLY A 608 15.26 49.14 24.16
C GLY A 608 14.17 50.13 24.55
N THR A 609 12.97 49.63 24.85
CA THR A 609 12.01 50.41 25.62
C THR A 609 12.63 50.62 27.00
N VAL A 610 12.90 51.88 27.34
CA VAL A 610 13.39 52.26 28.66
C VAL A 610 12.31 51.84 29.67
N ARG A 611 12.50 50.69 30.33
CA ARG A 611 11.63 50.29 31.46
C ARG A 611 11.82 51.35 32.56
N PRO A 612 10.76 52.04 33.02
CA PRO A 612 10.87 52.79 34.25
C PRO A 612 11.19 51.79 35.36
N ARG A 613 12.35 51.97 36.02
CA ARG A 613 12.66 51.24 37.25
C ARG A 613 11.61 51.64 38.28
N ASP A 614 10.74 50.71 38.65
CA ASP A 614 10.03 50.81 39.92
C ASP A 614 11.07 50.82 41.04
N ARG A 615 10.93 51.82 41.92
CA ARG A 615 11.90 52.22 42.95
C ARG A 615 12.00 51.22 44.09
#